data_AF-A0A1H7LPE8-F1
#
_entry.id   AF-A0A1H7LPE8-F1
#
_cell.length_a   1.000
_cell.length_b   1.000
_cell.length_c   1.000
_cell.angle_alpha   90.00
_cell.angle_beta   90.00
_cell.angle_gamma   90.00
#
_symmetry.space_group_name_H-M   'P 1'
#
loop_
_entity.id
_entity.type
_entity.pdbx_description
1 polymer ?
#
loop_
_entity_poly.entity_id
_entity_poly.type
_entity_poly.pdbx_seq_one_letter_code
_entity_poly.pdbx_strand_id
1 'polypeptide(L)'
;MKLEQLLKFDNIIVQCHNNPDADALASGFAVMKYLKSNGKHARFIYGGNFEISKSNLRLMIEDLDIRIHHVRYQEQLNELLGIDKEGLPDVLVTVDSQYGEGNIQQFKAKNIAIIDHHQVANELPELAEVRSYQASCATVVWDMLREAGYDANDDVKLATALYYGLMTDSNNFSELHHPLDMDMRDELKYSASIITKFRNSNISQAELRIAGIALLGSEYYSDNHYSIVKSDPCDPNVLGIISDMLLEVEDVHCCLVYSIHEGGVKISVRSCIKEVKADELARFICAGVGDGGGHLIKAGGQIRRSLLELQEMEYTAPAIQQFFRERMKEYFKDNEIIYTDNYIANTKGMAKYKKKRLHVGYVKATDILPASSRCVIRTLEGDVELEIQEDTVIAIGIKGEVYPMTWDTFVKKYEISDEEYVYPGNYQPTIKDVDRGISRELLPCAHSCISVGTSEIYAKEVNVRTKVFTKWDPEHYYLGKPGDYMAVSATDKSDVYIIERSIFGDTYEKI
;
A
#
# COMPACT_ATOMS: atom_id res chain seq x y z
N MET A 1 -21.94 -16.32 -9.45
CA MET A 1 -22.87 -16.33 -10.60
C MET A 1 -22.19 -16.89 -11.84
N LYS A 2 -22.92 -17.20 -12.91
CA LYS A 2 -22.37 -17.54 -14.24
C LYS A 2 -22.71 -16.48 -15.29
N LEU A 3 -21.89 -16.35 -16.35
CA LEU A 3 -22.10 -15.34 -17.40
C LEU A 3 -23.41 -15.52 -18.18
N GLU A 4 -23.88 -16.75 -18.39
CA GLU A 4 -25.15 -17.06 -19.06
C GLU A 4 -26.35 -16.44 -18.35
N GLN A 5 -26.26 -16.23 -17.03
CA GLN A 5 -27.34 -15.59 -16.27
C GLN A 5 -27.56 -14.13 -16.70
N LEU A 6 -26.56 -13.47 -17.29
CA LEU A 6 -26.69 -12.12 -17.85
C LEU A 6 -27.47 -12.12 -19.17
N LEU A 7 -27.56 -13.27 -19.86
CA LEU A 7 -28.23 -13.37 -21.16
C LEU A 7 -29.77 -13.29 -21.06
N LYS A 8 -30.34 -13.24 -19.86
CA LYS A 8 -31.77 -12.94 -19.68
C LYS A 8 -32.11 -11.46 -19.86
N PHE A 9 -31.09 -10.59 -19.85
CA PHE A 9 -31.22 -9.14 -20.02
C PHE A 9 -30.88 -8.73 -21.46
N ASP A 10 -31.18 -7.48 -21.82
CA ASP A 10 -30.81 -6.92 -23.13
C ASP A 10 -30.10 -5.56 -23.04
N ASN A 11 -30.68 -4.58 -22.36
CA ASN A 11 -30.00 -3.29 -22.11
C ASN A 11 -29.00 -3.44 -20.95
N ILE A 12 -27.77 -3.80 -21.29
CA ILE A 12 -26.72 -4.15 -20.33
C ILE A 12 -25.63 -3.08 -20.32
N ILE A 13 -25.25 -2.63 -19.13
CA ILE A 13 -24.02 -1.85 -18.94
C ILE A 13 -22.98 -2.73 -18.28
N VAL A 14 -21.76 -2.71 -18.82
CA VAL A 14 -20.55 -3.18 -18.15
C VAL A 14 -19.81 -1.95 -17.68
N GLN A 15 -19.46 -1.87 -16.41
CA GLN A 15 -18.81 -0.72 -15.80
C GLN A 15 -17.58 -1.15 -15.00
N CYS A 16 -16.46 -0.46 -15.15
CA CYS A 16 -15.31 -0.57 -14.25
C CYS A 16 -15.20 0.65 -13.32
N HIS A 17 -14.21 0.63 -12.40
CA HIS A 17 -13.96 1.72 -11.46
C HIS A 17 -13.60 3.06 -12.13
N ASN A 18 -13.63 4.15 -11.36
CA ASN A 18 -13.50 5.53 -11.86
C ASN A 18 -12.13 5.89 -12.44
N ASN A 19 -11.10 5.11 -12.11
CA ASN A 19 -9.74 5.32 -12.60
C ASN A 19 -9.21 4.00 -13.17
N PRO A 20 -9.77 3.51 -14.30
CA PRO A 20 -9.51 2.16 -14.80
C PRO A 20 -8.02 1.88 -14.95
N ASP A 21 -7.61 0.68 -14.56
CA ASP A 21 -6.32 0.12 -14.93
C ASP A 21 -6.47 -0.91 -16.05
N ALA A 22 -5.42 -1.71 -16.28
CA ALA A 22 -5.44 -2.71 -17.35
C ALA A 22 -6.32 -3.91 -17.04
N ASP A 23 -6.49 -4.29 -15.76
CA ASP A 23 -7.31 -5.43 -15.37
C ASP A 23 -8.80 -5.11 -15.51
N ALA A 24 -9.22 -3.93 -15.05
CA ALA A 24 -10.53 -3.35 -15.30
C ALA A 24 -10.90 -3.27 -16.78
N LEU A 25 -9.97 -2.75 -17.62
CA LEU A 25 -10.19 -2.65 -19.07
C LEU A 25 -10.29 -4.03 -19.72
N ALA A 26 -9.46 -4.99 -19.32
CA ALA A 26 -9.47 -6.35 -19.84
C ALA A 26 -10.75 -7.09 -19.48
N SER A 27 -11.12 -7.07 -18.19
CA SER A 27 -12.32 -7.71 -17.64
C SER A 27 -13.59 -7.16 -18.30
N GLY A 28 -13.70 -5.84 -18.40
CA GLY A 28 -14.84 -5.21 -19.05
C GLY A 28 -14.93 -5.51 -20.54
N PHE A 29 -13.79 -5.50 -21.24
CA PHE A 29 -13.73 -5.85 -22.66
C PHE A 29 -14.18 -7.30 -22.91
N ALA A 30 -13.73 -8.23 -22.06
CA ALA A 30 -14.07 -9.65 -22.12
C ALA A 30 -15.58 -9.91 -21.93
N VAL A 31 -16.18 -9.34 -20.88
CA VAL A 31 -17.63 -9.42 -20.66
C VAL A 31 -18.40 -8.79 -21.82
N MET A 32 -17.95 -7.64 -22.34
CA MET A 32 -18.60 -6.98 -23.49
C MET A 32 -18.58 -7.84 -24.75
N LYS A 33 -17.44 -8.47 -25.06
CA LYS A 33 -17.28 -9.36 -26.21
C LYS A 33 -18.22 -10.56 -26.13
N TYR A 34 -18.29 -11.20 -24.97
CA TYR A 34 -19.22 -12.31 -24.71
C TYR A 34 -20.68 -11.89 -24.91
N LEU A 35 -21.11 -10.78 -24.29
CA LEU A 35 -22.48 -10.30 -24.40
C LEU A 35 -22.85 -9.96 -25.85
N LYS A 36 -21.97 -9.31 -26.61
CA LYS A 36 -22.20 -8.98 -28.03
C LYS A 36 -22.24 -10.21 -28.93
N SER A 37 -21.39 -11.21 -28.67
CA SER A 37 -21.42 -12.46 -29.44
C SER A 37 -22.76 -13.19 -29.28
N ASN A 38 -23.44 -12.97 -28.15
CA ASN A 38 -24.79 -13.46 -27.86
C ASN A 38 -25.91 -12.47 -28.24
N GLY A 39 -25.61 -11.48 -29.09
CA GLY A 39 -26.60 -10.56 -29.65
C GLY A 39 -27.17 -9.51 -28.68
N LYS A 40 -26.54 -9.29 -27.52
CA LYS A 40 -27.06 -8.36 -26.50
C LYS A 40 -26.77 -6.90 -26.77
N HIS A 41 -27.68 -6.03 -26.35
CA HIS A 41 -27.49 -4.59 -26.40
C HIS A 41 -26.64 -4.05 -25.23
N ALA A 42 -25.35 -4.45 -25.22
CA ALA A 42 -24.39 -4.03 -24.19
C ALA A 42 -23.59 -2.76 -24.53
N ARG A 43 -23.11 -2.03 -23.51
CA ARG A 43 -22.11 -0.95 -23.59
C ARG A 43 -21.10 -1.06 -22.46
N PHE A 44 -19.83 -0.73 -22.74
CA PHE A 44 -18.76 -0.72 -21.74
C PHE A 44 -18.41 0.72 -21.37
N ILE A 45 -18.42 1.04 -20.08
CA ILE A 45 -18.24 2.41 -19.57
C ILE A 45 -17.28 2.46 -18.37
N TYR A 46 -16.81 3.66 -18.06
CA TYR A 46 -16.27 4.00 -16.75
C TYR A 46 -16.77 5.37 -16.30
N GLY A 47 -16.74 5.59 -14.98
CA GLY A 47 -17.24 6.77 -14.32
C GLY A 47 -16.16 7.78 -13.94
N GLY A 48 -16.51 8.71 -13.04
CA GLY A 48 -15.57 9.58 -12.36
C GLY A 48 -15.22 10.87 -13.10
N ASN A 49 -14.38 11.68 -12.46
CA ASN A 49 -14.10 13.05 -12.90
C ASN A 49 -12.98 13.14 -13.95
N PHE A 50 -12.15 12.10 -14.07
CA PHE A 50 -10.92 12.13 -14.88
C PHE A 50 -11.02 11.17 -16.06
N GLU A 51 -10.44 11.57 -17.18
CA GLU A 51 -10.32 10.70 -18.36
C GLU A 51 -9.07 9.82 -18.26
N ILE A 52 -9.09 8.66 -18.92
CA ILE A 52 -7.93 7.76 -19.00
C ILE A 52 -6.79 8.46 -19.72
N SER A 53 -5.79 8.88 -18.96
CA SER A 53 -4.66 9.67 -19.45
C SER A 53 -3.35 8.87 -19.54
N LYS A 54 -3.24 7.74 -18.82
CA LYS A 54 -2.03 6.90 -18.79
C LYS A 54 -1.71 6.33 -20.17
N SER A 55 -0.47 6.49 -20.61
CA SER A 55 -0.05 6.20 -21.99
C SER A 55 -0.24 4.73 -22.39
N ASN A 56 0.12 3.80 -21.51
CA ASN A 56 -0.05 2.37 -21.78
C ASN A 56 -1.53 1.96 -21.89
N LEU A 57 -2.44 2.56 -21.10
CA LEU A 57 -3.88 2.30 -21.18
C LEU A 57 -4.52 2.91 -22.43
N ARG A 58 -4.10 4.12 -22.82
CA ARG A 58 -4.53 4.71 -24.11
C ARG A 58 -4.12 3.84 -25.29
N LEU A 59 -2.88 3.32 -25.29
CA LEU A 59 -2.40 2.37 -26.29
C LEU A 59 -3.17 1.05 -26.24
N MET A 60 -3.50 0.54 -25.05
CA MET A 60 -4.34 -0.65 -24.89
C MET A 60 -5.71 -0.46 -25.54
N ILE A 61 -6.37 0.68 -25.28
CA ILE A 61 -7.67 1.02 -25.86
C ILE A 61 -7.59 1.10 -27.39
N GLU A 62 -6.58 1.78 -27.92
CA GLU A 62 -6.40 2.01 -29.36
C GLU A 62 -5.99 0.72 -30.11
N ASP A 63 -4.90 0.08 -29.68
CA ASP A 63 -4.33 -1.09 -30.37
C ASP A 63 -5.26 -2.32 -30.28
N LEU A 64 -6.00 -2.46 -29.18
CA LEU A 64 -6.94 -3.58 -28.97
C LEU A 64 -8.39 -3.24 -29.36
N ASP A 65 -8.68 -2.04 -29.88
CA ASP A 65 -10.03 -1.59 -30.27
C ASP A 65 -11.08 -1.76 -29.16
N ILE A 66 -10.73 -1.34 -27.94
CA ILE A 66 -11.62 -1.41 -26.77
C ILE A 66 -12.58 -0.22 -26.82
N ARG A 67 -13.85 -0.48 -27.13
CA ARG A 67 -14.90 0.55 -27.17
C ARG A 67 -15.46 0.84 -25.78
N ILE A 68 -14.68 1.58 -24.99
CA ILE A 68 -15.08 2.08 -23.68
C ILE A 68 -15.54 3.54 -23.76
N HIS A 69 -16.55 3.92 -22.97
CA HIS A 69 -17.09 5.29 -22.92
C HIS A 69 -16.93 5.92 -21.53
N HIS A 70 -16.46 7.17 -21.48
CA HIS A 70 -16.47 7.97 -20.25
C HIS A 70 -17.87 8.54 -20.01
N VAL A 71 -18.46 8.22 -18.87
CA VAL A 71 -19.81 8.65 -18.51
C VAL A 71 -19.77 9.32 -17.15
N ARG A 72 -20.37 10.50 -17.02
CA ARG A 72 -20.43 11.24 -15.73
C ARG A 72 -21.83 11.27 -15.14
N TYR A 73 -22.85 11.17 -15.99
CA TYR A 73 -24.25 11.34 -15.60
C TYR A 73 -25.13 10.22 -16.17
N GLN A 74 -26.23 9.91 -15.47
CA GLN A 74 -27.16 8.84 -15.86
C GLN A 74 -27.75 9.09 -17.26
N GLU A 75 -28.00 10.34 -17.61
CA GLU A 75 -28.60 10.73 -18.89
C GLU A 75 -27.69 10.36 -20.08
N GLN A 76 -26.37 10.50 -19.92
CA GLN A 76 -25.39 10.11 -20.93
C GLN A 76 -25.36 8.58 -21.13
N LEU A 77 -25.51 7.82 -20.04
CA LEU A 77 -25.64 6.38 -20.08
C LEU A 77 -26.91 5.97 -20.86
N ASN A 78 -28.03 6.61 -20.55
CA ASN A 78 -29.32 6.34 -21.18
C ASN A 78 -29.29 6.66 -22.69
N GLU A 79 -28.66 7.78 -23.07
CA GLU A 79 -28.41 8.13 -24.47
C GLU A 79 -27.55 7.09 -25.18
N LEU A 80 -26.48 6.61 -24.53
CA LEU A 80 -25.59 5.59 -25.11
C LEU A 80 -26.30 4.26 -25.38
N LEU A 81 -27.29 3.92 -24.53
CA LEU A 81 -28.19 2.77 -24.71
C LEU A 81 -29.40 3.06 -25.61
N GLY A 82 -29.65 4.31 -26.00
CA GLY A 82 -30.84 4.68 -26.77
C GLY A 82 -32.16 4.41 -26.04
N ILE A 83 -32.16 4.48 -24.71
CA ILE A 83 -33.37 4.33 -23.88
C ILE A 83 -33.87 5.71 -23.42
N ASP A 84 -35.10 5.75 -22.88
CA ASP A 84 -35.68 6.99 -22.36
C ASP A 84 -34.81 7.64 -21.29
N LYS A 85 -34.85 8.98 -21.19
CA LYS A 85 -34.05 9.74 -20.21
C LYS A 85 -34.28 9.31 -18.76
N GLU A 86 -35.51 8.94 -18.42
CA GLU A 86 -35.89 8.41 -17.10
C GLU A 86 -35.84 6.88 -17.04
N GLY A 87 -35.48 6.23 -18.14
CA GLY A 87 -35.33 4.78 -18.22
C GLY A 87 -34.15 4.28 -17.40
N LEU A 88 -34.21 3.01 -17.00
CA LEU A 88 -33.11 2.32 -16.32
C LEU A 88 -32.65 1.14 -17.18
N PRO A 89 -31.33 0.91 -17.30
CA PRO A 89 -30.77 -0.32 -17.83
C PRO A 89 -31.34 -1.54 -17.12
N ASP A 90 -31.42 -2.67 -17.82
CA ASP A 90 -31.93 -3.91 -17.24
C ASP A 90 -30.97 -4.46 -16.19
N VAL A 91 -29.67 -4.38 -16.45
CA VAL A 91 -28.62 -4.72 -15.48
C VAL A 91 -27.38 -3.84 -15.68
N LEU A 92 -26.78 -3.46 -14.55
CA LEU A 92 -25.45 -2.88 -14.48
C LEU A 92 -24.50 -3.94 -13.91
N VAL A 93 -23.53 -4.37 -14.70
CA VAL A 93 -22.48 -5.31 -14.33
C VAL A 93 -21.24 -4.51 -13.96
N THR A 94 -20.87 -4.47 -12.70
CA THR A 94 -19.57 -3.94 -12.28
C THR A 94 -18.51 -5.02 -12.46
N VAL A 95 -17.38 -4.65 -13.04
CA VAL A 95 -16.22 -5.51 -13.20
C VAL A 95 -15.05 -4.86 -12.48
N ASP A 96 -14.27 -5.68 -11.78
CA ASP A 96 -13.06 -5.22 -11.07
C ASP A 96 -13.35 -4.06 -10.09
N SER A 97 -14.53 -4.14 -9.49
CA SER A 97 -15.08 -3.15 -8.56
C SER A 97 -16.44 -3.62 -8.03
N GLN A 98 -16.78 -3.18 -6.82
CA GLN A 98 -18.07 -3.50 -6.19
C GLN A 98 -18.98 -2.27 -6.18
N TYR A 99 -20.25 -2.45 -6.56
CA TYR A 99 -21.23 -1.37 -6.54
C TYR A 99 -21.41 -0.82 -5.13
N GLY A 100 -21.31 0.50 -4.99
CA GLY A 100 -21.45 1.19 -3.70
C GLY A 100 -20.12 1.67 -3.10
N GLU A 101 -18.98 1.20 -3.60
CA GLU A 101 -17.66 1.64 -3.13
C GLU A 101 -17.30 3.07 -3.57
N GLY A 102 -16.36 3.69 -2.85
CA GLY A 102 -15.93 5.08 -3.11
C GLY A 102 -15.12 5.26 -4.40
N ASN A 103 -14.63 4.17 -5.00
CA ASN A 103 -13.84 4.15 -6.23
C ASN A 103 -14.70 4.00 -7.50
N ILE A 104 -16.03 3.86 -7.40
CA ILE A 104 -16.92 3.66 -8.54
C ILE A 104 -18.06 4.69 -8.56
N GLN A 105 -18.34 5.28 -9.72
CA GLN A 105 -19.47 6.18 -9.92
C GLN A 105 -20.76 5.36 -9.89
N GLN A 106 -21.69 5.73 -9.02
CA GLN A 106 -22.95 5.00 -8.89
C GLN A 106 -23.94 5.45 -9.97
N PHE A 107 -24.27 4.51 -10.87
CA PHE A 107 -25.38 4.64 -11.82
C PHE A 107 -26.56 3.78 -11.37
N LYS A 108 -27.77 4.14 -11.77
CA LYS A 108 -28.99 3.39 -11.46
C LYS A 108 -29.25 2.35 -12.55
N ALA A 109 -29.68 1.16 -12.14
CA ALA A 109 -30.17 0.09 -13.01
C ALA A 109 -31.22 -0.75 -12.27
N LYS A 110 -32.00 -1.56 -12.99
CA LYS A 110 -33.01 -2.44 -12.37
C LYS A 110 -32.39 -3.58 -11.56
N ASN A 111 -31.23 -4.07 -12.01
CA ASN A 111 -30.45 -5.12 -11.36
C ASN A 111 -28.99 -4.71 -11.32
N ILE A 112 -28.28 -5.17 -10.29
CA ILE A 112 -26.82 -5.01 -10.16
C ILE A 112 -26.20 -6.41 -10.21
N ALA A 113 -25.14 -6.53 -11.00
CA ALA A 113 -24.28 -7.71 -11.00
C ALA A 113 -22.82 -7.29 -10.73
N ILE A 114 -22.04 -8.15 -10.08
CA ILE A 114 -20.66 -7.87 -9.68
C ILE A 114 -19.76 -9.03 -10.11
N ILE A 115 -18.66 -8.73 -10.78
CA ILE A 115 -17.56 -9.67 -11.05
C ILE A 115 -16.27 -9.02 -10.55
N ASP A 116 -15.62 -9.61 -9.57
CA ASP A 116 -14.49 -8.96 -8.88
C ASP A 116 -13.50 -9.98 -8.27
N HIS A 117 -12.31 -9.51 -7.92
CA HIS A 117 -11.29 -10.27 -7.20
C HIS A 117 -10.78 -9.54 -5.94
N HIS A 118 -11.29 -8.34 -5.63
CA HIS A 118 -10.95 -7.68 -4.38
C HIS A 118 -11.62 -8.37 -3.17
N GLN A 119 -11.19 -7.99 -1.97
CA GLN A 119 -11.87 -8.43 -0.75
C GLN A 119 -13.31 -7.90 -0.72
N VAL A 120 -14.24 -8.72 -0.24
CA VAL A 120 -15.65 -8.34 -0.15
C VAL A 120 -15.80 -7.25 0.91
N ALA A 121 -16.17 -6.05 0.48
CA ALA A 121 -16.30 -4.89 1.37
C ALA A 121 -17.73 -4.70 1.90
N ASN A 122 -18.74 -5.16 1.15
CA ASN A 122 -20.16 -4.97 1.44
C ASN A 122 -20.97 -6.25 1.16
N GLU A 123 -22.24 -6.26 1.55
CA GLU A 123 -23.16 -7.35 1.17
C GLU A 123 -23.30 -7.41 -0.37
N LEU A 124 -23.06 -8.59 -0.92
CA LEU A 124 -23.08 -8.82 -2.37
C LEU A 124 -24.52 -9.09 -2.87
N PRO A 125 -24.89 -8.59 -4.06
CA PRO A 125 -26.17 -8.93 -4.69
C PRO A 125 -26.21 -10.41 -5.12
N GLU A 126 -27.41 -10.91 -5.44
CA GLU A 126 -27.60 -12.29 -5.93
C GLU A 126 -26.75 -12.60 -7.18
N LEU A 127 -26.57 -11.61 -8.06
CA LEU A 127 -25.74 -11.71 -9.25
C LEU A 127 -24.30 -11.27 -8.94
N ALA A 128 -23.61 -11.96 -8.04
CA ALA A 128 -22.20 -11.70 -7.74
C ALA A 128 -21.32 -12.93 -7.99
N GLU A 129 -20.10 -12.69 -8.46
CA GLU A 129 -18.99 -13.63 -8.51
C GLU A 129 -17.73 -12.90 -8.05
N VAL A 130 -17.32 -13.12 -6.79
CA VAL A 130 -16.12 -12.50 -6.23
C VAL A 130 -15.15 -13.61 -5.81
N ARG A 131 -13.95 -13.62 -6.39
CA ARG A 131 -12.92 -14.66 -6.12
C ARG A 131 -11.65 -14.02 -5.58
N SER A 132 -11.66 -13.62 -4.31
CA SER A 132 -10.59 -12.81 -3.71
C SER A 132 -9.22 -13.48 -3.53
N TYR A 133 -9.09 -14.74 -3.94
CA TYR A 133 -7.86 -15.51 -3.95
C TYR A 133 -7.16 -15.52 -5.32
N GLN A 134 -7.78 -14.91 -6.33
CA GLN A 134 -7.22 -14.79 -7.69
C GLN A 134 -6.37 -13.53 -7.81
N ALA A 135 -5.29 -13.62 -8.60
CA ALA A 135 -4.39 -12.49 -8.79
C ALA A 135 -5.04 -11.31 -9.53
N SER A 136 -6.07 -11.54 -10.35
CA SER A 136 -6.78 -10.47 -11.06
C SER A 136 -8.23 -10.84 -11.41
N CYS A 137 -9.07 -9.82 -11.65
CA CYS A 137 -10.42 -9.98 -12.17
C CYS A 137 -10.41 -10.54 -13.61
N ALA A 138 -9.39 -10.24 -14.42
CA ALA A 138 -9.26 -10.84 -15.75
C ALA A 138 -9.18 -12.38 -15.69
N THR A 139 -8.55 -12.97 -14.66
CA THR A 139 -8.59 -14.42 -14.45
C THR A 139 -9.98 -14.92 -14.13
N VAL A 140 -10.71 -14.21 -13.26
CA VAL A 140 -12.10 -14.56 -12.93
C VAL A 140 -12.96 -14.57 -14.18
N VAL A 141 -12.90 -13.51 -14.98
CA VAL A 141 -13.68 -13.40 -16.22
C VAL A 141 -13.23 -14.44 -17.25
N TRP A 142 -11.94 -14.69 -17.43
CA TRP A 142 -11.43 -15.71 -18.35
C TRP A 142 -11.97 -17.10 -18.01
N ASP A 143 -11.96 -17.48 -16.73
CA ASP A 143 -12.50 -18.77 -16.31
C ASP A 143 -14.02 -18.85 -16.53
N MET A 144 -14.75 -17.78 -16.22
CA MET A 144 -16.18 -17.72 -16.51
C MET A 144 -16.51 -17.80 -18.01
N LEU A 145 -15.65 -17.26 -18.89
CA LEU A 145 -15.80 -17.40 -20.35
C LEU A 145 -15.61 -18.87 -20.77
N ARG A 146 -14.61 -19.58 -20.21
CA ARG A 146 -14.40 -21.01 -20.47
C ARG A 146 -15.59 -21.84 -20.01
N GLU A 147 -16.11 -21.57 -18.82
CA GLU A 147 -17.32 -22.24 -18.32
C GLU A 147 -18.52 -22.04 -19.26
N ALA A 148 -18.63 -20.86 -19.89
CA ALA A 148 -19.66 -20.52 -20.86
C ALA A 148 -19.37 -21.01 -22.29
N GLY A 149 -18.26 -21.74 -22.51
CA GLY A 149 -17.86 -22.25 -23.82
C GLY A 149 -17.40 -21.17 -24.80
N TYR A 150 -16.96 -20.01 -24.30
CA TYR A 150 -16.41 -18.91 -25.11
C TYR A 150 -14.88 -18.92 -25.04
N ASP A 151 -14.21 -19.32 -26.11
CA ASP A 151 -12.73 -19.33 -26.15
C ASP A 151 -12.18 -17.92 -26.43
N ALA A 152 -11.50 -17.34 -25.45
CA ALA A 152 -10.87 -16.03 -25.58
C ALA A 152 -9.77 -16.01 -26.67
N ASN A 153 -9.21 -17.17 -27.04
CA ASN A 153 -8.16 -17.28 -28.05
C ASN A 153 -8.68 -17.10 -29.49
N ASP A 154 -9.99 -17.13 -29.71
CA ASP A 154 -10.59 -16.84 -31.03
C ASP A 154 -10.43 -15.36 -31.41
N ASP A 155 -10.14 -14.48 -30.44
CA ASP A 155 -9.83 -13.07 -30.64
C ASP A 155 -8.49 -12.72 -29.96
N VAL A 156 -7.43 -12.62 -30.75
CA VAL A 156 -6.08 -12.28 -30.25
C VAL A 156 -6.06 -10.96 -29.47
N LYS A 157 -6.95 -10.00 -29.77
CA LYS A 157 -7.01 -8.74 -29.02
C LYS A 157 -7.59 -8.95 -27.64
N LEU A 158 -8.61 -9.80 -27.52
CA LEU A 158 -9.18 -10.20 -26.23
C LEU A 158 -8.16 -10.99 -25.40
N ALA A 159 -7.53 -12.01 -25.99
CA ALA A 159 -6.48 -12.77 -25.31
C ALA A 159 -5.32 -11.87 -24.85
N THR A 160 -4.93 -10.89 -25.67
CA THR A 160 -3.89 -9.90 -25.31
C THR A 160 -4.35 -8.97 -24.18
N ALA A 161 -5.60 -8.51 -24.17
CA ALA A 161 -6.14 -7.69 -23.09
C ALA A 161 -6.13 -8.45 -21.76
N LEU A 162 -6.68 -9.66 -21.76
CA LEU A 162 -6.74 -10.55 -20.61
C LEU A 162 -5.35 -10.87 -20.04
N TYR A 163 -4.39 -11.21 -20.91
CA TYR A 163 -3.00 -11.45 -20.50
C TYR A 163 -2.37 -10.20 -19.89
N TYR A 164 -2.62 -9.02 -20.48
CA TYR A 164 -2.08 -7.77 -19.97
C TYR A 164 -2.66 -7.39 -18.60
N GLY A 165 -3.97 -7.59 -18.39
CA GLY A 165 -4.65 -7.38 -17.11
C GLY A 165 -4.06 -8.23 -15.99
N LEU A 166 -3.99 -9.55 -16.21
CA LEU A 166 -3.34 -10.47 -15.26
C LEU A 166 -1.89 -10.06 -14.96
N MET A 167 -1.11 -9.73 -15.99
CA MET A 167 0.28 -9.34 -15.81
C MET A 167 0.45 -8.08 -14.96
N THR A 168 -0.39 -7.06 -15.14
CA THR A 168 -0.27 -5.81 -14.38
C THR A 168 -0.66 -5.99 -12.94
N ASP A 169 -1.70 -6.78 -12.67
CA ASP A 169 -2.27 -6.92 -11.33
C ASP A 169 -1.51 -7.91 -10.46
N SER A 170 -0.85 -8.90 -11.08
CA SER A 170 0.08 -9.82 -10.42
C SER A 170 1.51 -9.28 -10.28
N ASN A 171 1.70 -7.95 -10.36
CA ASN A 171 3.01 -7.30 -10.29
C ASN A 171 4.04 -7.92 -11.26
N ASN A 172 3.68 -7.95 -12.54
CA ASN A 172 4.46 -8.59 -13.60
C ASN A 172 4.77 -10.07 -13.32
N PHE A 173 3.75 -10.80 -12.85
CA PHE A 173 3.77 -12.22 -12.46
C PHE A 173 4.60 -12.59 -11.24
N SER A 174 5.11 -11.61 -10.48
CA SER A 174 5.84 -11.90 -9.24
C SER A 174 4.93 -12.35 -8.10
N GLU A 175 3.64 -11.97 -8.15
CA GLU A 175 2.62 -12.28 -7.13
C GLU A 175 1.60 -13.29 -7.65
N LEU A 176 2.05 -14.21 -8.49
CA LEU A 176 1.19 -15.18 -9.14
C LEU A 176 1.27 -16.53 -8.41
N HIS A 177 0.23 -16.83 -7.61
CA HIS A 177 0.22 -17.97 -6.68
C HIS A 177 -0.79 -19.06 -7.06
N HIS A 178 -1.97 -18.69 -7.56
CA HIS A 178 -3.04 -19.66 -7.79
C HIS A 178 -2.86 -20.39 -9.14
N PRO A 179 -3.09 -21.72 -9.22
CA PRO A 179 -2.94 -22.48 -10.46
C PRO A 179 -3.72 -21.93 -11.64
N LEU A 180 -4.93 -21.44 -11.41
CA LEU A 180 -5.76 -20.88 -12.49
C LEU A 180 -5.15 -19.62 -13.13
N ASP A 181 -4.42 -18.80 -12.36
CA ASP A 181 -3.68 -17.66 -12.91
C ASP A 181 -2.50 -18.15 -13.78
N MET A 182 -1.84 -19.24 -13.38
CA MET A 182 -0.76 -19.86 -14.15
C MET A 182 -1.30 -20.47 -15.45
N ASP A 183 -2.43 -21.16 -15.37
CA ASP A 183 -3.11 -21.75 -16.52
C ASP A 183 -3.51 -20.67 -17.53
N MET A 184 -4.10 -19.56 -17.06
CA MET A 184 -4.43 -18.43 -17.92
C MET A 184 -3.20 -17.83 -18.61
N ARG A 185 -2.11 -17.62 -17.87
CA ARG A 185 -0.83 -17.13 -18.42
C ARG A 185 -0.30 -18.04 -19.52
N ASP A 186 -0.40 -19.35 -19.33
CA ASP A 186 0.19 -20.36 -20.23
C ASP A 186 -0.74 -20.71 -21.42
N GLU A 187 -2.06 -20.60 -21.26
CA GLU A 187 -3.07 -20.95 -22.28
C GLU A 187 -3.41 -19.80 -23.25
N LEU A 188 -3.30 -18.54 -22.82
CA LEU A 188 -3.68 -17.39 -23.66
C LEU A 188 -2.70 -17.19 -24.82
N LYS A 189 -3.25 -17.14 -26.04
CA LYS A 189 -2.52 -16.86 -27.28
C LYS A 189 -2.51 -15.36 -27.56
N TYR A 190 -1.69 -14.64 -26.80
CA TYR A 190 -1.57 -13.18 -26.87
C TYR A 190 -0.52 -12.70 -27.88
N SER A 191 -0.55 -11.41 -28.21
CA SER A 191 0.47 -10.74 -29.02
C SER A 191 1.62 -10.25 -28.14
N ALA A 192 2.73 -10.98 -28.14
CA ALA A 192 3.92 -10.63 -27.35
C ALA A 192 4.47 -9.24 -27.69
N SER A 193 4.45 -8.83 -28.96
CA SER A 193 4.92 -7.49 -29.37
C SER A 193 4.06 -6.36 -28.80
N ILE A 194 2.74 -6.57 -28.69
CA ILE A 194 1.83 -5.58 -28.11
C ILE A 194 2.05 -5.50 -26.60
N ILE A 195 2.19 -6.65 -25.91
CA ILE A 195 2.53 -6.67 -24.48
C ILE A 195 3.86 -5.93 -24.22
N THR A 196 4.90 -6.20 -25.01
CA THR A 196 6.17 -5.48 -24.90
C THR A 196 5.99 -3.99 -25.11
N LYS A 197 5.18 -3.56 -26.09
CA LYS A 197 4.88 -2.14 -26.33
C LYS A 197 4.20 -1.51 -25.10
N PHE A 198 3.16 -2.14 -24.54
CA PHE A 198 2.43 -1.59 -23.41
C PHE A 198 3.31 -1.47 -22.15
N ARG A 199 4.07 -2.53 -21.83
CA ARG A 199 5.00 -2.54 -20.68
C ARG A 199 6.00 -1.39 -20.69
N ASN A 200 6.46 -1.01 -21.88
CA ASN A 200 7.49 0.02 -22.04
C ASN A 200 6.92 1.42 -22.31
N SER A 201 5.59 1.58 -22.38
CA SER A 201 4.94 2.85 -22.74
C SER A 201 4.27 3.54 -21.54
N ASN A 202 4.97 3.62 -20.41
CA ASN A 202 4.42 4.17 -19.16
C ASN A 202 4.36 5.71 -19.13
N ILE A 203 5.19 6.40 -19.94
CA ILE A 203 5.25 7.87 -20.01
C ILE A 203 4.94 8.39 -21.40
N SER A 204 4.26 9.53 -21.46
CA SER A 204 4.04 10.29 -22.69
C SER A 204 5.27 11.12 -23.05
N GLN A 205 5.30 11.61 -24.29
CA GLN A 205 6.34 12.55 -24.75
C GLN A 205 6.35 13.86 -23.95
N ALA A 206 5.20 14.32 -23.47
CA ALA A 206 5.12 15.51 -22.62
C ALA A 206 5.74 15.23 -21.24
N GLU A 207 5.40 14.10 -20.63
CA GLU A 207 5.95 13.68 -19.33
C GLU A 207 7.46 13.40 -19.42
N LEU A 208 7.93 12.81 -20.52
CA LEU A 208 9.36 12.62 -20.76
C LEU A 208 10.10 13.97 -20.80
N ARG A 209 9.53 15.00 -21.45
CA ARG A 209 10.11 16.34 -21.45
C ARG A 209 10.13 16.96 -20.05
N ILE A 210 9.05 16.80 -19.29
CA ILE A 210 8.97 17.27 -17.90
C ILE A 210 10.07 16.60 -17.07
N ALA A 211 10.20 15.28 -17.15
CA ALA A 211 11.24 14.53 -16.44
C ALA A 211 12.65 14.98 -16.85
N GLY A 212 12.91 15.13 -18.16
CA GLY A 212 14.21 15.59 -18.66
C GLY A 212 14.58 16.99 -18.16
N ILE A 213 13.64 17.94 -18.14
CA ILE A 213 13.87 19.28 -17.61
C ILE A 213 14.09 19.23 -16.09
N ALA A 214 13.31 18.44 -15.36
CA ALA A 214 13.45 18.29 -13.92
C ALA A 214 14.84 17.75 -13.55
N LEU A 215 15.32 16.70 -14.24
CA LEU A 215 16.63 16.10 -14.00
C LEU A 215 17.78 17.10 -14.21
N LEU A 216 17.69 18.01 -15.19
CA LEU A 216 18.69 19.07 -15.38
C LEU A 216 18.75 20.07 -14.22
N GLY A 217 17.65 20.21 -13.47
CA GLY A 217 17.52 21.08 -12.31
C GLY A 217 17.83 20.41 -10.97
N SER A 218 18.49 19.24 -10.97
CA SER A 218 18.75 18.49 -9.74
C SER A 218 19.76 19.18 -8.82
N GLU A 219 19.42 19.29 -7.53
CA GLU A 219 20.31 19.83 -6.51
C GLU A 219 20.84 18.69 -5.63
N TYR A 220 22.12 18.39 -5.74
CA TYR A 220 22.77 17.33 -4.96
C TYR A 220 23.48 17.87 -3.72
N TYR A 221 23.30 17.20 -2.59
CA TYR A 221 23.86 17.55 -1.29
C TYR A 221 24.79 16.43 -0.82
N SER A 222 26.10 16.61 -1.04
CA SER A 222 27.13 15.60 -0.81
C SER A 222 27.27 15.18 0.65
N ASP A 223 27.04 16.07 1.60
CA ASP A 223 27.29 15.78 3.03
C ASP A 223 26.37 14.67 3.56
N ASN A 224 25.19 14.49 2.95
CA ASN A 224 24.19 13.52 3.36
C ASN A 224 23.62 12.71 2.18
N HIS A 225 24.28 12.76 1.01
CA HIS A 225 23.95 11.95 -0.15
C HIS A 225 22.46 12.02 -0.57
N TYR A 226 21.87 13.21 -0.59
CA TYR A 226 20.48 13.38 -1.06
C TYR A 226 20.35 14.38 -2.21
N SER A 227 19.28 14.23 -2.99
CA SER A 227 18.92 15.18 -4.06
C SER A 227 17.54 15.81 -3.86
N ILE A 228 17.42 17.09 -4.21
CA ILE A 228 16.15 17.81 -4.28
C ILE A 228 15.91 18.24 -5.73
N VAL A 229 14.74 17.91 -6.28
CA VAL A 229 14.40 18.21 -7.66
C VAL A 229 13.02 18.83 -7.77
N LYS A 230 12.94 20.00 -8.41
CA LYS A 230 11.67 20.60 -8.81
C LYS A 230 11.28 20.10 -10.20
N SER A 231 10.05 19.65 -10.33
CA SER A 231 9.40 19.38 -11.61
C SER A 231 8.34 20.44 -11.94
N ASP A 232 8.07 20.61 -13.23
CA ASP A 232 6.83 21.26 -13.68
C ASP A 232 5.60 20.46 -13.22
N PRO A 233 4.40 21.10 -13.17
CA PRO A 233 3.16 20.43 -12.77
C PRO A 233 2.91 19.16 -13.59
N CYS A 234 2.86 18.02 -12.92
CA CYS A 234 2.66 16.72 -13.55
C CYS A 234 1.88 15.77 -12.64
N ASP A 235 1.54 14.59 -13.18
CA ASP A 235 0.97 13.50 -12.40
C ASP A 235 2.00 12.95 -11.39
N PRO A 236 1.60 12.52 -10.18
CA PRO A 236 2.51 11.91 -9.20
C PRO A 236 3.35 10.75 -9.74
N ASN A 237 2.84 9.99 -10.73
CA ASN A 237 3.60 8.92 -11.36
C ASN A 237 4.89 9.44 -12.01
N VAL A 238 4.86 10.64 -12.62
CA VAL A 238 6.03 11.27 -13.23
C VAL A 238 7.07 11.66 -12.17
N LEU A 239 6.62 12.21 -11.04
CA LEU A 239 7.51 12.47 -9.89
C LEU A 239 8.18 11.19 -9.42
N GLY A 240 7.42 10.10 -9.37
CA GLY A 240 7.92 8.77 -9.03
C GLY A 240 9.02 8.29 -9.97
N ILE A 241 8.84 8.46 -11.29
CA ILE A 241 9.82 8.07 -12.31
C ILE A 241 11.09 8.90 -12.19
N ILE A 242 10.98 10.22 -12.03
CA ILE A 242 12.13 11.09 -11.80
C ILE A 242 12.88 10.65 -10.53
N SER A 243 12.14 10.31 -9.48
CA SER A 243 12.72 9.86 -8.21
C SER A 243 13.45 8.52 -8.36
N ASP A 244 12.85 7.57 -9.07
CA ASP A 244 13.47 6.26 -9.33
C ASP A 244 14.77 6.43 -10.13
N MET A 245 14.80 7.29 -11.16
CA MET A 245 16.03 7.60 -11.92
C MET A 245 17.10 8.28 -11.06
N LEU A 246 16.73 9.17 -10.13
CA LEU A 246 17.69 9.81 -9.23
C LEU A 246 18.33 8.80 -8.27
N LEU A 247 17.57 7.81 -7.81
CA LEU A 247 18.05 6.78 -6.88
C LEU A 247 19.00 5.76 -7.54
N GLU A 248 19.03 5.70 -8.87
CA GLU A 248 20.01 4.91 -9.64
C GLU A 248 21.40 5.60 -9.71
N VAL A 249 21.52 6.85 -9.28
CA VAL A 249 22.80 7.56 -9.22
C VAL A 249 23.59 7.09 -8.00
N GLU A 250 24.83 6.63 -8.22
CA GLU A 250 25.73 6.03 -7.21
C GLU A 250 25.73 6.77 -5.86
N ASP A 251 25.81 8.10 -5.90
CA ASP A 251 25.96 8.95 -4.73
C ASP A 251 24.63 9.45 -4.12
N VAL A 252 23.48 9.07 -4.68
CA VAL A 252 22.15 9.53 -4.21
C VAL A 252 21.45 8.43 -3.42
N HIS A 253 21.53 8.51 -2.10
CA HIS A 253 20.90 7.57 -1.18
C HIS A 253 19.43 7.86 -0.91
N CYS A 254 19.03 9.12 -1.13
CA CYS A 254 17.67 9.61 -0.90
C CYS A 254 17.35 10.75 -1.86
N CYS A 255 16.11 10.86 -2.33
CA CYS A 255 15.70 12.02 -3.11
C CYS A 255 14.30 12.52 -2.76
N LEU A 256 14.11 13.82 -2.92
CA LEU A 256 12.83 14.52 -2.88
C LEU A 256 12.57 15.15 -4.24
N VAL A 257 11.51 14.71 -4.92
CA VAL A 257 11.03 15.33 -6.16
C VAL A 257 9.67 15.97 -5.89
N TYR A 258 9.44 17.20 -6.33
CA TYR A 258 8.19 17.90 -6.08
C TYR A 258 7.69 18.70 -7.27
N SER A 259 6.37 18.88 -7.35
CA SER A 259 5.72 19.77 -8.31
C SER A 259 4.73 20.70 -7.62
N ILE A 260 4.74 21.97 -8.03
CA ILE A 260 3.89 23.03 -7.47
C ILE A 260 2.62 23.12 -8.31
N HIS A 261 1.45 22.99 -7.69
CA HIS A 261 0.14 23.14 -8.32
C HIS A 261 -0.61 24.32 -7.71
N GLU A 262 -1.75 24.71 -8.27
CA GLU A 262 -2.56 25.82 -7.77
C GLU A 262 -2.99 25.63 -6.30
N GLY A 263 -3.45 24.41 -5.96
CA GLY A 263 -3.96 24.08 -4.62
C GLY A 263 -2.92 23.59 -3.61
N GLY A 264 -1.66 23.42 -4.02
CA GLY A 264 -0.63 22.85 -3.16
C GLY A 264 0.52 22.18 -3.91
N VAL A 265 1.43 21.57 -3.16
CA VAL A 265 2.62 20.90 -3.69
C VAL A 265 2.44 19.40 -3.56
N LYS A 266 2.78 18.65 -4.60
CA LYS A 266 2.88 17.19 -4.55
C LYS A 266 4.35 16.79 -4.44
N ILE A 267 4.64 15.80 -3.61
CA ILE A 267 6.00 15.30 -3.40
C ILE A 267 6.08 13.79 -3.65
N SER A 268 7.25 13.35 -4.11
CA SER A 268 7.68 11.95 -4.18
C SER A 268 9.02 11.86 -3.45
N VAL A 269 9.13 10.86 -2.58
CA VAL A 269 10.33 10.58 -1.78
C VAL A 269 10.79 9.17 -2.09
N ARG A 270 12.09 8.99 -2.27
CA ARG A 270 12.73 7.68 -2.39
C ARG A 270 13.93 7.59 -1.46
N SER A 271 14.19 6.39 -0.95
CA SER A 271 15.46 6.07 -0.30
C SER A 271 15.86 4.62 -0.55
N CYS A 272 17.16 4.39 -0.71
CA CYS A 272 17.77 3.07 -0.87
C CYS A 272 18.66 2.67 0.32
N ILE A 273 18.64 3.43 1.42
CA ILE A 273 19.44 3.16 2.62
C ILE A 273 18.54 2.92 3.83
N LYS A 274 18.95 2.04 4.73
CA LYS A 274 18.15 1.66 5.90
C LYS A 274 18.03 2.78 6.94
N GLU A 275 18.93 3.75 6.92
CA GLU A 275 18.96 4.90 7.82
C GLU A 275 17.88 5.93 7.51
N VAL A 276 17.20 5.83 6.36
CA VAL A 276 16.16 6.78 5.93
C VAL A 276 14.95 6.00 5.40
N LYS A 277 13.89 5.93 6.20
CA LYS A 277 12.59 5.44 5.74
C LYS A 277 11.88 6.55 4.96
N ALA A 278 11.52 6.29 3.70
CA ALA A 278 10.92 7.27 2.80
C ALA A 278 9.56 7.78 3.31
N ASP A 279 8.74 6.91 3.90
CA ASP A 279 7.45 7.25 4.49
C ASP A 279 7.60 8.16 5.73
N GLU A 280 8.58 7.90 6.58
CA GLU A 280 8.95 8.79 7.69
C GLU A 280 9.39 10.16 7.17
N LEU A 281 10.29 10.18 6.18
CA LEU A 281 10.78 11.43 5.60
C LEU A 281 9.65 12.24 4.96
N ALA A 282 8.74 11.59 4.24
CA ALA A 282 7.55 12.24 3.69
C ALA A 282 6.66 12.86 4.78
N ARG A 283 6.38 12.12 5.87
CA ARG A 283 5.66 12.64 7.04
C ARG A 283 6.37 13.84 7.66
N PHE A 284 7.70 13.77 7.79
CA PHE A 284 8.51 14.84 8.36
C PHE A 284 8.46 16.11 7.50
N ILE A 285 8.59 15.99 6.19
CA ILE A 285 8.52 17.11 5.24
C ILE A 285 7.14 17.76 5.27
N CYS A 286 6.07 16.96 5.29
CA CYS A 286 4.70 17.45 5.26
C CYS A 286 4.16 17.93 6.62
N ALA A 287 4.87 17.67 7.72
CA ALA A 287 4.40 17.95 9.07
C ALA A 287 3.98 19.42 9.27
N GLY A 288 2.72 19.62 9.64
CA GLY A 288 2.09 20.93 9.88
C GLY A 288 1.57 21.64 8.63
N VAL A 289 1.88 21.16 7.42
CA VAL A 289 1.50 21.82 6.15
C VAL A 289 0.81 20.87 5.16
N GLY A 290 0.66 19.61 5.50
CA GLY A 290 0.10 18.60 4.62
C GLY A 290 0.08 17.22 5.24
N ASP A 291 0.00 16.22 4.38
CA ASP A 291 0.06 14.82 4.74
C ASP A 291 1.06 14.08 3.85
N GLY A 292 1.77 13.11 4.43
CA GLY A 292 2.81 12.33 3.77
C GLY A 292 2.79 10.89 4.27
N GLY A 293 3.25 9.97 3.43
CA GLY A 293 3.25 8.55 3.77
C GLY A 293 3.60 7.66 2.57
N GLY A 294 3.56 6.36 2.78
CA GLY A 294 3.90 5.36 1.77
C GLY A 294 4.66 4.19 2.40
N HIS A 295 5.59 3.63 1.65
CA HIS A 295 6.44 2.51 2.04
C HIS A 295 7.85 2.97 2.45
N LEU A 296 8.61 2.05 3.04
CA LEU A 296 9.98 2.28 3.51
C LEU A 296 10.91 2.84 2.43
N ILE A 297 10.75 2.40 1.18
CA ILE A 297 11.61 2.79 0.04
C ILE A 297 10.96 3.88 -0.81
N LYS A 298 9.62 3.85 -0.95
CA LYS A 298 8.86 4.71 -1.86
C LYS A 298 7.70 5.37 -1.13
N ALA A 299 7.71 6.69 -1.06
CA ALA A 299 6.68 7.47 -0.41
C ALA A 299 6.29 8.70 -1.23
N GLY A 300 5.21 9.35 -0.83
CA GLY A 300 4.75 10.60 -1.40
C GLY A 300 4.01 11.43 -0.38
N GLY A 301 3.52 12.57 -0.81
CA GLY A 301 2.77 13.47 0.05
C GLY A 301 2.16 14.63 -0.69
N GLN A 302 1.27 15.33 0.00
CA GLN A 302 0.62 16.53 -0.49
C GLN A 302 0.68 17.61 0.57
N ILE A 303 1.28 18.75 0.21
CA ILE A 303 1.29 19.97 1.00
C ILE A 303 0.15 20.85 0.50
N ARG A 304 -0.67 21.36 1.42
CA ARG A 304 -1.80 22.23 1.09
C ARG A 304 -1.33 23.68 1.08
N ARG A 305 -1.61 24.39 0.00
CA ARG A 305 -1.26 25.82 -0.12
C ARG A 305 -1.80 26.65 1.05
N SER A 306 -3.05 26.41 1.44
CA SER A 306 -3.68 27.13 2.55
C SER A 306 -2.95 26.97 3.89
N LEU A 307 -2.32 25.81 4.14
CA LEU A 307 -1.57 25.59 5.37
C LEU A 307 -0.20 26.26 5.35
N LEU A 308 0.43 26.38 4.17
CA LEU A 308 1.64 27.19 4.00
C LEU A 308 1.33 28.68 4.22
N GLU A 309 0.25 29.18 3.62
CA GLU A 309 -0.17 30.59 3.75
C GLU A 309 -0.56 30.94 5.19
N LEU A 310 -1.18 30.01 5.94
CA LEU A 310 -1.46 30.18 7.38
C LEU A 310 -0.19 30.31 8.24
N GLN A 311 0.95 29.82 7.74
CA GLN A 311 2.27 29.98 8.37
C GLN A 311 3.04 31.17 7.78
N GLU A 312 2.34 32.09 7.10
CA GLU A 312 2.90 33.30 6.48
C GLU A 312 4.00 33.01 5.43
N MET A 313 4.00 31.81 4.85
CA MET A 313 4.93 31.44 3.80
C MET A 313 4.45 31.91 2.43
N GLU A 314 5.35 32.53 1.66
CA GLU A 314 5.06 32.88 0.27
C GLU A 314 4.88 31.63 -0.60
N TYR A 315 3.82 31.59 -1.40
CA TYR A 315 3.56 30.50 -2.33
C TYR A 315 4.23 30.73 -3.70
N THR A 316 5.56 30.80 -3.69
CA THR A 316 6.39 30.97 -4.90
C THR A 316 7.38 29.81 -5.05
N ALA A 317 7.84 29.56 -6.28
CA ALA A 317 8.78 28.46 -6.50
C ALA A 317 10.09 28.60 -5.70
N PRO A 318 10.72 29.78 -5.58
CA PRO A 318 11.91 29.94 -4.73
C PRO A 318 11.64 29.72 -3.24
N ALA A 319 10.51 30.21 -2.71
CA ALA A 319 10.15 30.04 -1.30
C ALA A 319 9.88 28.56 -0.96
N ILE A 320 9.16 27.85 -1.83
CA ILE A 320 8.90 26.41 -1.69
C ILE A 320 10.20 25.60 -1.80
N GLN A 321 11.10 25.98 -2.70
CA GLN A 321 12.41 25.35 -2.79
C GLN A 321 13.21 25.52 -1.52
N GLN A 322 13.27 26.75 -0.98
CA GLN A 322 13.95 27.03 0.28
C GLN A 322 13.33 26.25 1.46
N PHE A 323 12.00 26.16 1.52
CA PHE A 323 11.30 25.32 2.50
C PHE A 323 11.77 23.87 2.47
N PHE A 324 11.85 23.26 1.29
CA PHE A 324 12.32 21.88 1.17
C PHE A 324 13.79 21.72 1.53
N ARG A 325 14.63 22.69 1.18
CA ARG A 325 16.04 22.69 1.59
C ARG A 325 16.18 22.72 3.12
N GLU A 326 15.37 23.52 3.79
CA GLU A 326 15.36 23.62 5.25
C GLU A 326 14.85 22.33 5.90
N ARG A 327 13.73 21.78 5.42
CA ARG A 327 13.18 20.50 5.92
C ARG A 327 14.16 19.35 5.74
N MET A 328 14.78 19.22 4.56
CA MET A 328 15.77 18.16 4.31
C MET A 328 17.00 18.36 5.20
N LYS A 329 17.50 19.59 5.33
CA LYS A 329 18.64 19.89 6.21
C LYS A 329 18.35 19.58 7.68
N GLU A 330 17.19 19.98 8.19
CA GLU A 330 16.73 19.68 9.55
C GLU A 330 16.62 18.17 9.76
N TYR A 331 16.05 17.46 8.78
CA TYR A 331 15.94 16.01 8.82
C TYR A 331 17.31 15.34 8.99
N PHE A 332 18.33 15.71 8.22
CA PHE A 332 19.63 15.06 8.32
C PHE A 332 20.50 15.56 9.48
N LYS A 333 20.37 16.82 9.88
CA LYS A 333 21.20 17.41 10.93
C LYS A 333 20.78 16.97 12.34
N ASP A 334 19.48 16.94 12.63
CA ASP A 334 18.97 16.76 13.99
C ASP A 334 18.60 15.30 14.25
N ASN A 335 19.53 14.39 13.92
CA ASN A 335 19.32 12.95 13.99
C ASN A 335 20.52 12.20 14.59
N GLU A 336 20.28 11.40 15.61
CA GLU A 336 21.23 10.43 16.18
C GLU A 336 20.91 9.04 15.63
N ILE A 337 21.93 8.29 15.20
CA ILE A 337 21.77 6.90 14.73
C ILE A 337 22.61 5.99 15.61
N ILE A 338 21.98 4.97 16.19
CA ILE A 338 22.58 4.01 17.11
C ILE A 338 22.45 2.61 16.50
N TYR A 339 23.59 1.96 16.24
CA TYR A 339 23.66 0.56 15.85
C TYR A 339 24.08 -0.28 17.06
N THR A 340 23.14 -1.03 17.63
CA THR A 340 23.36 -1.74 18.90
C THR A 340 24.40 -2.85 18.84
N ASP A 341 24.65 -3.45 17.68
CA ASP A 341 25.64 -4.53 17.49
C ASP A 341 27.06 -4.16 17.96
N ASN A 342 27.43 -2.88 17.82
CA ASN A 342 28.74 -2.35 18.21
C ASN A 342 28.65 -1.22 19.24
N TYR A 343 27.48 -1.04 19.86
CA TYR A 343 27.23 0.06 20.79
C TYR A 343 27.07 -0.46 22.20
N ILE A 344 27.88 0.07 23.12
CA ILE A 344 27.72 -0.14 24.56
C ILE A 344 27.22 1.17 25.14
N ALA A 345 25.98 1.18 25.59
CA ALA A 345 25.35 2.39 26.09
C ALA A 345 26.04 2.91 27.36
N ASN A 346 26.36 4.20 27.37
CA ASN A 346 26.82 4.88 28.57
C ASN A 346 25.61 5.26 29.45
N THR A 347 25.40 4.51 30.52
CA THR A 347 24.28 4.74 31.45
C THR A 347 24.54 5.84 32.48
N LYS A 348 25.70 6.52 32.43
CA LYS A 348 26.03 7.61 33.35
C LYS A 348 25.09 8.80 33.12
N GLY A 349 24.33 9.16 34.16
CA GLY A 349 23.34 10.23 34.11
C GLY A 349 21.94 9.79 33.66
N MET A 350 21.76 8.52 33.31
CA MET A 350 20.43 7.94 33.10
C MET A 350 19.81 7.57 34.45
N ALA A 351 18.51 7.83 34.62
CA ALA A 351 17.79 7.38 35.79
C ALA A 351 17.46 5.90 35.68
N LYS A 352 17.40 5.20 36.81
CA LYS A 352 17.06 3.78 36.87
C LYS A 352 15.56 3.62 37.06
N TYR A 353 14.98 2.66 36.35
CA TYR A 353 13.54 2.37 36.38
C TYR A 353 13.30 0.88 36.47
N LYS A 354 12.16 0.50 37.04
CA LYS A 354 11.64 -0.86 37.07
C LYS A 354 10.44 -0.94 36.16
N LYS A 355 10.35 -2.02 35.38
CA LYS A 355 9.12 -2.30 34.64
C LYS A 355 7.98 -2.59 35.62
N LYS A 356 6.84 -1.93 35.43
CA LYS A 356 5.62 -2.18 36.20
C LYS A 356 5.05 -3.55 35.86
N ARG A 357 4.32 -4.14 36.81
CA ARG A 357 3.51 -5.33 36.52
C ARG A 357 2.28 -4.89 35.73
N LEU A 358 2.25 -5.26 34.46
CA LEU A 358 1.21 -4.88 33.52
C LEU A 358 0.56 -6.12 32.93
N HIS A 359 -0.77 -6.09 32.83
CA HIS A 359 -1.55 -7.10 32.12
C HIS A 359 -1.43 -6.82 30.62
N VAL A 360 -0.94 -7.82 29.90
CA VAL A 360 -0.59 -7.78 28.48
C VAL A 360 -0.96 -9.12 27.85
N GLY A 361 -0.84 -9.23 26.53
CA GLY A 361 -1.20 -10.44 25.80
C GLY A 361 0.02 -11.23 25.34
N TYR A 362 -0.18 -12.48 24.98
CA TYR A 362 0.75 -13.23 24.16
C TYR A 362 0.03 -14.26 23.29
N VAL A 363 0.66 -14.65 22.19
CA VAL A 363 0.20 -15.73 21.31
C VAL A 363 1.38 -16.66 21.03
N LYS A 364 1.19 -17.97 21.06
CA LYS A 364 2.17 -18.87 20.45
C LYS A 364 1.95 -18.85 18.95
N ALA A 365 2.99 -18.53 18.19
CA ALA A 365 2.84 -18.34 16.75
C ALA A 365 2.38 -19.64 16.05
N THR A 366 2.80 -20.79 16.57
CA THR A 366 2.42 -22.14 16.10
C THR A 366 0.94 -22.49 16.29
N ASP A 367 0.21 -21.78 17.17
CA ASP A 367 -1.24 -21.94 17.32
C ASP A 367 -2.00 -21.30 16.13
N ILE A 368 -1.37 -20.36 15.41
CA ILE A 368 -1.98 -19.67 14.27
C ILE A 368 -1.52 -20.25 12.93
N LEU A 369 -0.21 -20.41 12.75
CA LEU A 369 0.45 -20.85 11.51
C LEU A 369 1.56 -21.86 11.83
N PRO A 370 1.86 -22.83 10.94
CA PRO A 370 2.87 -23.85 11.23
C PRO A 370 4.28 -23.27 11.34
N ALA A 371 5.17 -23.99 12.04
CA ALA A 371 6.60 -23.68 12.03
C ALA A 371 7.18 -23.68 10.61
N SER A 372 8.23 -22.89 10.41
CA SER A 372 8.86 -22.53 9.13
C SER A 372 8.02 -21.65 8.19
N SER A 373 6.81 -21.21 8.58
CA SER A 373 6.09 -20.19 7.82
C SER A 373 6.82 -18.84 7.89
N ARG A 374 7.04 -18.23 6.72
CA ARG A 374 7.46 -16.84 6.60
C ARG A 374 6.23 -15.95 6.70
N CYS A 375 6.26 -15.00 7.62
CA CYS A 375 5.08 -14.27 8.02
C CYS A 375 5.33 -12.77 8.09
N VAL A 376 4.26 -12.01 7.85
CA VAL A 376 4.19 -10.59 8.16
C VAL A 376 3.06 -10.38 9.16
N ILE A 377 3.39 -9.83 10.34
CA ILE A 377 2.39 -9.36 11.30
C ILE A 377 2.11 -7.90 11.00
N ARG A 378 0.89 -7.59 10.56
CA ARG A 378 0.45 -6.22 10.32
C ARG A 378 0.01 -5.57 11.62
N THR A 379 0.62 -4.43 11.94
CA THR A 379 0.28 -3.63 13.11
C THR A 379 0.09 -2.15 12.74
N LEU A 380 -0.38 -1.34 13.69
CA LEU A 380 -0.42 0.12 13.50
C LEU A 380 0.96 0.76 13.38
N GLU A 381 2.00 0.13 13.92
CA GLU A 381 3.38 0.66 13.91
C GLU A 381 4.15 0.24 12.66
N GLY A 382 3.59 -0.65 11.87
CA GLY A 382 4.20 -1.22 10.67
C GLY A 382 4.04 -2.73 10.59
N ASP A 383 4.46 -3.27 9.45
CA ASP A 383 4.51 -4.69 9.18
C ASP A 383 5.79 -5.26 9.85
N VAL A 384 5.64 -6.32 10.65
CA VAL A 384 6.74 -7.03 11.32
C VAL A 384 6.97 -8.36 10.62
N GLU A 385 8.11 -8.51 9.96
CA GLU A 385 8.49 -9.74 9.27
C GLU A 385 9.17 -10.72 10.23
N LEU A 386 8.79 -12.00 10.17
CA LEU A 386 9.42 -13.05 10.95
C LEU A 386 9.26 -14.42 10.28
N GLU A 387 10.13 -15.35 10.64
CA GLU A 387 9.93 -16.79 10.38
C GLU A 387 9.50 -17.47 11.67
N ILE A 388 8.36 -18.17 11.64
CA ILE A 388 7.85 -18.89 12.81
C ILE A 388 8.72 -20.10 13.09
N GLN A 389 9.32 -20.15 14.28
CA GLN A 389 9.94 -21.35 14.84
C GLN A 389 9.01 -22.01 15.86
N GLU A 390 9.29 -23.26 16.22
CA GLU A 390 8.50 -24.02 17.20
C GLU A 390 8.34 -23.32 18.55
N ASP A 391 9.33 -22.52 18.95
CA ASP A 391 9.36 -21.77 20.20
C ASP A 391 8.99 -20.29 20.03
N THR A 392 8.46 -19.88 18.88
CA THR A 392 8.12 -18.48 18.62
C THR A 392 6.86 -18.06 19.36
N VAL A 393 6.99 -16.98 20.12
CA VAL A 393 5.93 -16.31 20.88
C VAL A 393 5.83 -14.86 20.43
N ILE A 394 4.60 -14.39 20.22
CA ILE A 394 4.31 -13.00 19.91
C ILE A 394 3.71 -12.38 21.17
N ALA A 395 4.48 -11.57 21.89
CA ALA A 395 3.93 -10.80 23.01
C ALA A 395 3.18 -9.57 22.48
N ILE A 396 2.03 -9.23 23.08
CA ILE A 396 1.20 -8.10 22.72
C ILE A 396 1.24 -7.09 23.87
N GLY A 397 1.77 -5.89 23.62
CA GLY A 397 1.96 -4.84 24.62
C GLY A 397 0.68 -4.04 24.95
N ILE A 398 0.86 -2.90 25.61
CA ILE A 398 -0.24 -2.17 26.26
C ILE A 398 -1.06 -1.28 25.31
N LYS A 399 -0.56 -1.01 24.11
CA LYS A 399 -1.28 -0.36 23.01
C LYS A 399 -1.61 -1.34 21.87
N GLY A 400 -1.27 -2.62 22.04
CA GLY A 400 -1.45 -3.65 21.01
C GLY A 400 -0.25 -3.85 20.09
N GLU A 401 0.88 -3.22 20.41
CA GLU A 401 2.17 -3.44 19.77
C GLU A 401 2.63 -4.89 19.92
N VAL A 402 3.27 -5.46 18.91
CA VAL A 402 3.64 -6.88 18.89
C VAL A 402 5.16 -7.06 18.96
N TYR A 403 5.60 -8.04 19.75
CA TYR A 403 7.02 -8.35 19.95
C TYR A 403 7.25 -9.85 19.78
N PRO A 404 7.71 -10.29 18.61
CA PRO A 404 8.16 -11.66 18.40
C PRO A 404 9.40 -11.96 19.28
N MET A 405 9.41 -13.12 19.93
CA MET A 405 10.54 -13.61 20.70
C MET A 405 10.49 -15.13 20.86
N THR A 406 11.56 -15.72 21.40
CA THR A 406 11.56 -17.14 21.77
C THR A 406 10.83 -17.37 23.09
N TRP A 407 10.30 -18.57 23.29
CA TRP A 407 9.63 -19.00 24.53
C TRP A 407 10.54 -18.81 25.75
N ASP A 408 11.82 -19.15 25.63
CA ASP A 408 12.83 -18.95 26.68
C ASP A 408 13.02 -17.48 27.07
N THR A 409 12.89 -16.56 26.10
CA THR A 409 12.93 -15.12 26.36
C THR A 409 11.63 -14.64 27.00
N PHE A 410 10.51 -15.19 26.55
CA PHE A 410 9.18 -14.87 27.06
C PHE A 410 9.05 -15.20 28.55
N VAL A 411 9.37 -16.42 28.97
CA VAL A 411 9.24 -16.85 30.39
C VAL A 411 10.17 -16.10 31.36
N LYS A 412 11.22 -15.44 30.85
CA LYS A 412 12.08 -14.55 31.66
C LYS A 412 11.46 -13.18 31.88
N LYS A 413 10.59 -12.73 30.96
CA LYS A 413 10.01 -11.38 30.90
C LYS A 413 8.53 -11.34 31.30
N TYR A 414 7.83 -12.47 31.26
CA TYR A 414 6.39 -12.56 31.48
C TYR A 414 5.99 -13.77 32.33
N GLU A 415 4.95 -13.61 33.14
CA GLU A 415 4.25 -14.66 33.89
C GLU A 415 2.89 -14.90 33.22
N ILE A 416 2.56 -16.15 32.91
CA ILE A 416 1.24 -16.48 32.32
C ILE A 416 0.15 -16.17 33.35
N SER A 417 -0.97 -15.61 32.87
CA SER A 417 -2.16 -15.34 33.67
C SER A 417 -3.33 -16.17 33.12
N ASP A 418 -4.14 -16.72 34.02
CA ASP A 418 -5.37 -17.43 33.67
C ASP A 418 -6.56 -16.49 33.42
N GLU A 419 -6.35 -15.18 33.56
CA GLU A 419 -7.37 -14.17 33.28
C GLU A 419 -7.66 -14.05 31.77
N GLU A 420 -8.87 -13.60 31.45
CA GLU A 420 -9.24 -13.29 30.07
C GLU A 420 -8.40 -12.12 29.54
N TYR A 421 -7.83 -12.27 28.35
CA TYR A 421 -7.07 -11.20 27.72
C TYR A 421 -8.02 -10.21 27.05
N VAL A 422 -7.92 -8.93 27.43
CA VAL A 422 -8.64 -7.83 26.78
C VAL A 422 -7.65 -7.03 25.95
N TYR A 423 -7.86 -7.02 24.63
CA TYR A 423 -6.99 -6.28 23.72
C TYR A 423 -7.14 -4.76 23.91
N PRO A 424 -6.04 -4.01 24.10
CA PRO A 424 -6.10 -2.58 24.44
C PRO A 424 -6.09 -1.65 23.22
N GLY A 425 -5.86 -2.17 22.01
CA GLY A 425 -5.70 -1.38 20.79
C GLY A 425 -6.99 -1.18 19.98
N ASN A 426 -6.99 -0.16 19.12
CA ASN A 426 -8.11 0.14 18.21
C ASN A 426 -8.02 -0.62 16.86
N TYR A 427 -6.88 -1.23 16.56
CA TYR A 427 -6.65 -2.03 15.36
C TYR A 427 -6.16 -3.40 15.80
N GLN A 428 -6.82 -4.46 15.37
CA GLN A 428 -6.45 -5.82 15.72
C GLN A 428 -5.31 -6.30 14.79
N PRO A 429 -4.15 -6.73 15.32
CA PRO A 429 -3.07 -7.19 14.49
C PRO A 429 -3.47 -8.46 13.75
N THR A 430 -2.96 -8.61 12.53
CA THR A 430 -3.17 -9.81 11.70
C THR A 430 -1.82 -10.40 11.31
N ILE A 431 -1.72 -11.71 11.19
CA ILE A 431 -0.53 -12.41 10.69
C ILE A 431 -0.86 -13.01 9.33
N LYS A 432 -0.04 -12.65 8.33
CA LYS A 432 -0.14 -13.14 6.96
C LYS A 432 1.00 -14.11 6.69
N ASP A 433 0.67 -15.34 6.31
CA ASP A 433 1.62 -16.26 5.68
C ASP A 433 1.96 -15.73 4.30
N VAL A 434 3.23 -15.36 4.09
CA VAL A 434 3.68 -14.70 2.85
C VAL A 434 3.61 -15.66 1.67
N ASP A 435 3.93 -16.93 1.90
CA ASP A 435 4.00 -17.94 0.86
C ASP A 435 2.62 -18.42 0.43
N ARG A 436 1.68 -18.50 1.38
CA ARG A 436 0.31 -18.99 1.14
C ARG A 436 -0.71 -17.88 0.92
N GLY A 437 -0.37 -16.63 1.21
CA GLY A 437 -1.28 -15.49 1.14
C GLY A 437 -2.41 -15.50 2.18
N ILE A 438 -2.36 -16.41 3.16
CA ILE A 438 -3.42 -16.58 4.17
C ILE A 438 -3.20 -15.57 5.30
N SER A 439 -4.19 -14.72 5.56
CA SER A 439 -4.20 -13.82 6.72
C SER A 439 -5.07 -14.38 7.84
N ARG A 440 -4.61 -14.28 9.09
CA ARG A 440 -5.35 -14.67 10.29
C ARG A 440 -5.24 -13.60 11.36
N GLU A 441 -6.29 -13.46 12.17
CA GLU A 441 -6.28 -12.58 13.34
C GLU A 441 -5.44 -13.18 14.48
N LEU A 442 -4.70 -12.35 15.21
CA LEU A 442 -3.93 -12.81 16.37
C LEU A 442 -4.81 -13.06 17.61
N LEU A 443 -5.82 -12.20 17.81
CA LEU A 443 -6.59 -12.14 19.06
C LEU A 443 -7.36 -13.41 19.42
N PRO A 444 -7.92 -14.19 18.47
CA PRO A 444 -8.58 -15.45 18.80
C PRO A 444 -7.68 -16.48 19.48
N CYS A 445 -6.36 -16.36 19.32
CA CYS A 445 -5.34 -17.24 19.92
C CYS A 445 -4.56 -16.53 21.04
N ALA A 446 -5.00 -15.34 21.47
CA ALA A 446 -4.31 -14.56 22.47
C ALA A 446 -4.66 -14.98 23.90
N HIS A 447 -3.64 -15.07 24.72
CA HIS A 447 -3.70 -15.41 26.13
C HIS A 447 -3.17 -14.25 26.98
N SER A 448 -3.64 -14.17 28.23
CA SER A 448 -3.21 -13.12 29.15
C SER A 448 -1.86 -13.49 29.79
N CYS A 449 -1.01 -12.48 29.97
CA CYS A 449 0.20 -12.60 30.78
C CYS A 449 0.49 -11.29 31.49
N ILE A 450 1.30 -11.38 32.53
CA ILE A 450 1.75 -10.24 33.34
C ILE A 450 3.21 -10.03 33.03
N SER A 451 3.57 -8.83 32.59
CA SER A 451 4.98 -8.45 32.49
C SER A 451 5.60 -8.49 33.88
N VAL A 452 6.59 -9.36 34.10
CA VAL A 452 7.25 -9.46 35.41
C VAL A 452 8.28 -8.35 35.52
N GLY A 453 8.17 -7.54 36.57
CA GLY A 453 9.02 -6.36 36.82
C GLY A 453 10.48 -6.68 37.20
N THR A 454 11.05 -7.78 36.72
CA THR A 454 12.46 -8.15 36.92
C THR A 454 13.39 -7.40 35.98
N SER A 455 12.85 -6.78 34.93
CA SER A 455 13.58 -5.93 33.99
C SER A 455 13.76 -4.53 34.56
N GLU A 456 14.95 -4.27 35.09
CA GLU A 456 15.41 -2.92 35.39
C GLU A 456 16.04 -2.31 34.13
N ILE A 457 15.80 -1.03 33.91
CA ILE A 457 16.38 -0.28 32.80
C ILE A 457 17.02 1.01 33.30
N TYR A 458 17.98 1.51 32.54
CA TYR A 458 18.40 2.90 32.58
C TYR A 458 17.68 3.64 31.46
N ALA A 459 17.03 4.76 31.77
CA ALA A 459 16.32 5.55 30.77
C ALA A 459 16.72 7.03 30.83
N LYS A 460 16.75 7.67 29.65
CA LYS A 460 16.88 9.12 29.50
C LYS A 460 15.93 9.60 28.42
N GLU A 461 15.39 10.80 28.59
CA GLU A 461 14.63 11.47 27.54
C GLU A 461 15.57 11.79 26.36
N VAL A 462 15.12 11.49 25.14
CA VAL A 462 15.83 11.88 23.91
C VAL A 462 15.43 13.30 23.54
N ASN A 463 16.41 14.12 23.18
CA ASN A 463 16.19 15.54 22.85
C ASN A 463 16.24 15.81 21.34
N VAL A 464 16.73 14.84 20.58
CA VAL A 464 16.82 14.88 19.12
C VAL A 464 16.19 13.60 18.57
N ARG A 465 15.88 13.60 17.28
CA ARG A 465 15.37 12.39 16.64
C ARG A 465 16.43 11.30 16.72
N THR A 466 16.08 10.15 17.27
CA THR A 466 17.03 9.07 17.56
C THR A 466 16.57 7.80 16.87
N LYS A 467 17.39 7.25 15.99
CA LYS A 467 17.12 6.01 15.26
C LYS A 467 17.94 4.89 15.91
N VAL A 468 17.26 3.88 16.43
CA VAL A 468 17.92 2.74 17.07
C VAL A 468 17.70 1.50 16.23
N PHE A 469 18.78 1.00 15.63
CA PHE A 469 18.85 -0.32 15.02
C PHE A 469 19.18 -1.34 16.12
N THR A 470 18.25 -2.26 16.35
CA THR A 470 18.40 -3.25 17.42
C THR A 470 19.17 -4.46 16.93
N LYS A 471 19.75 -5.23 17.85
CA LYS A 471 20.49 -6.45 17.52
C LYS A 471 19.63 -7.51 16.83
N TRP A 472 18.33 -7.50 17.11
CA TRP A 472 17.35 -8.44 16.58
C TRP A 472 16.79 -7.98 15.23
N ASP A 473 16.88 -6.69 14.95
CA ASP A 473 16.42 -6.07 13.70
C ASP A 473 17.48 -5.04 13.23
N PRO A 474 18.57 -5.51 12.59
CA PRO A 474 19.63 -4.64 12.12
C PRO A 474 19.26 -3.87 10.85
N GLU A 475 18.15 -4.23 10.20
CA GLU A 475 17.71 -3.65 8.92
C GLU A 475 16.61 -2.59 9.10
N HIS A 476 15.87 -2.61 10.20
CA HIS A 476 14.92 -1.54 10.54
C HIS A 476 15.26 -0.87 11.86
N TYR A 477 15.02 0.44 11.92
CA TYR A 477 15.18 1.21 13.15
C TYR A 477 13.85 1.56 13.80
N TYR A 478 13.88 1.67 15.12
CA TYR A 478 12.84 2.31 15.92
C TYR A 478 13.15 3.80 16.07
N LEU A 479 12.13 4.64 15.89
CA LEU A 479 12.26 6.09 15.88
C LEU A 479 11.85 6.69 17.23
N GLY A 480 12.80 7.31 17.93
CA GLY A 480 12.53 8.18 19.07
C GLY A 480 12.41 9.63 18.63
N LYS A 481 11.30 10.28 18.98
CA LYS A 481 11.10 11.72 18.79
C LYS A 481 11.50 12.47 20.05
N PRO A 482 11.83 13.77 19.97
CA PRO A 482 12.08 14.59 21.15
C PRO A 482 10.97 14.42 22.19
N GLY A 483 11.36 14.03 23.41
CA GLY A 483 10.46 13.74 24.51
C GLY A 483 10.22 12.25 24.79
N ASP A 484 10.51 11.38 23.83
CA ASP A 484 10.53 9.93 24.04
C ASP A 484 11.74 9.51 24.89
N TYR A 485 11.81 8.25 25.27
CA TYR A 485 12.87 7.73 26.13
C TYR A 485 13.73 6.71 25.39
N MET A 486 15.05 6.88 25.48
CA MET A 486 15.99 5.82 25.16
C MET A 486 16.21 4.99 26.42
N ALA A 487 15.88 3.71 26.33
CA ALA A 487 16.04 2.73 27.40
C ALA A 487 17.22 1.79 27.10
N VAL A 488 17.90 1.39 28.16
CA VAL A 488 19.02 0.45 28.14
C VAL A 488 18.78 -0.58 29.23
N SER A 489 18.86 -1.87 28.89
CA SER A 489 18.74 -2.92 29.91
C SER A 489 19.83 -2.79 30.98
N ALA A 490 19.45 -2.94 32.25
CA ALA A 490 20.41 -2.92 33.35
C ALA A 490 21.35 -4.15 33.37
N THR A 491 20.94 -5.22 32.69
CA THR A 491 21.69 -6.50 32.64
C THR A 491 22.48 -6.67 31.35
N ASP A 492 22.04 -6.03 30.26
CA ASP A 492 22.71 -6.04 28.96
C ASP A 492 22.78 -4.61 28.40
N LYS A 493 23.97 -4.01 28.42
CA LYS A 493 24.17 -2.63 27.94
C LYS A 493 24.13 -2.48 26.41
N SER A 494 24.07 -3.60 25.68
CA SER A 494 23.86 -3.60 24.22
C SER A 494 22.37 -3.61 23.85
N ASP A 495 21.49 -3.99 24.78
CA ASP A 495 20.04 -3.96 24.59
C ASP A 495 19.51 -2.54 24.81
N VAL A 496 19.46 -1.78 23.71
CA VAL A 496 18.99 -0.39 23.64
C VAL A 496 17.75 -0.32 22.77
N TYR A 497 16.73 0.39 23.22
CA TYR A 497 15.48 0.58 22.48
C TYR A 497 14.80 1.91 22.84
N ILE A 498 13.83 2.30 22.02
CA ILE A 498 13.02 3.51 22.20
C ILE A 498 11.70 3.15 22.89
N ILE A 499 11.25 4.02 23.78
CA ILE A 499 9.94 3.96 24.42
C ILE A 499 9.26 5.31 24.25
N GLU A 500 8.04 5.33 23.71
CA GLU A 500 7.30 6.58 23.57
C GLU A 500 7.02 7.23 24.93
N ARG A 501 7.07 8.56 24.97
CA ARG A 501 6.74 9.35 26.16
C ARG A 501 5.38 8.98 26.75
N SER A 502 4.41 8.75 25.86
CA SER A 502 3.02 8.50 26.23
C SER A 502 2.81 7.21 27.02
N ILE A 503 3.68 6.21 26.84
CA ILE A 503 3.60 4.92 27.55
C ILE A 503 4.64 4.76 28.64
N PHE A 504 5.71 5.57 28.63
CA PHE A 504 6.83 5.38 29.54
C PHE A 504 6.39 5.40 31.02
N GLY A 505 5.54 6.36 31.39
CA GLY A 505 5.02 6.48 32.76
C GLY A 505 4.06 5.33 33.16
N ASP A 506 3.39 4.72 32.19
CA ASP A 506 2.48 3.59 32.44
C ASP A 506 3.23 2.26 32.51
N THR A 507 4.38 2.18 31.85
CA THR A 507 5.19 0.96 31.73
C THR A 507 6.32 0.87 32.75
N TYR A 508 6.84 1.99 33.23
CA TYR A 508 7.98 2.04 34.13
C TYR A 508 7.75 2.96 35.34
N GLU A 509 8.34 2.59 36.47
CA GLU A 509 8.43 3.42 37.66
C GLU A 509 9.89 3.66 38.04
N LYS A 510 10.20 4.86 38.52
CA LYS A 510 11.57 5.24 38.89
C LYS A 510 11.98 4.55 40.19
N ILE A 511 13.22 4.05 40.25
CA ILE A 511 13.81 3.41 41.44
C ILE A 511 14.83 4.34 42.10
#